data_AF-A0A2N8ZND1-F1
#
_entry.id   AF-A0A2N8ZND1-F1
#
_cell.length_a   1.000
_cell.length_b   1.000
_cell.length_c   1.000
_cell.angle_alpha   90.00
_cell.angle_beta   90.00
_cell.angle_gamma   90.00
#
_symmetry.space_group_name_H-M   'P 1'
#
loop_
_entity.id
_entity.type
_entity.pdbx_description
1 polymer ?
#
loop_
_entity_poly.entity_id
_entity_poly.type
_entity_poly.pdbx_seq_one_letter_code
_entity_poly.pdbx_strand_id
1 'polypeptide(L)' 'MSTIGLDEHTLFIASSLDSLDDFLKTSLSEQKHVYCNFPSAYFNYMLSRELMARQILSISFQDARTFYPPFDPN' A
#
# COMPACT_ATOMS: atom_id res chain seq x y z
N MET A 1 10.15 3.93 -25.39
CA MET A 1 9.03 4.06 -24.43
C MET A 1 9.16 2.88 -23.49
N SER A 2 9.78 3.08 -22.34
CA SER A 2 10.05 2.01 -21.38
C SER A 2 8.73 1.60 -20.75
N THR A 3 8.27 0.39 -21.05
CA THR A 3 7.23 -0.28 -20.28
C THR A 3 7.73 -0.29 -18.83
N ILE A 4 7.10 0.50 -17.96
CA ILE A 4 7.37 0.50 -16.53
C ILE A 4 6.87 -0.86 -16.06
N GLY A 5 7.76 -1.86 -16.11
CA GLY A 5 7.53 -3.12 -15.45
C GLY A 5 7.34 -2.79 -13.99
N LEU A 6 6.11 -2.92 -13.48
CA LEU A 6 5.94 -3.15 -12.07
C LEU A 6 6.76 -4.40 -11.78
N ASP A 7 7.91 -4.23 -11.17
CA ASP A 7 8.70 -5.33 -10.64
C ASP A 7 7.75 -6.10 -9.73
N GLU A 8 7.30 -7.27 -10.16
CA GLU A 8 6.34 -8.11 -9.43
C GLU A 8 6.87 -8.44 -8.03
N HIS A 9 8.19 -8.37 -7.85
CA HIS A 9 8.88 -8.48 -6.58
C HIS A 9 8.60 -7.32 -5.61
N THR A 10 8.15 -6.17 -6.08
CA THR A 10 7.92 -4.95 -5.29
C THR A 10 6.44 -4.68 -5.02
N LEU A 11 5.52 -5.42 -5.65
CA LEU A 11 4.07 -5.25 -5.47
C LEU A 11 3.50 -6.30 -4.51
N PHE A 12 2.76 -5.86 -3.51
CA PHE A 12 1.94 -6.71 -2.65
C PHE A 12 0.47 -6.46 -2.92
N ILE A 13 -0.32 -7.52 -3.10
CA ILE A 13 -1.78 -7.43 -3.29
C ILE A 13 -2.45 -7.87 -1.99
N ALA A 14 -3.12 -6.94 -1.33
CA ALA A 14 -3.94 -7.19 -0.15
C ALA A 14 -5.39 -7.46 -0.57
N SER A 15 -5.87 -8.68 -0.32
CA SER A 15 -7.25 -9.10 -0.61
C SER A 15 -8.25 -8.60 0.43
N SER A 16 -7.78 -8.34 1.66
CA SER A 16 -8.57 -7.86 2.80
C SER A 16 -7.73 -6.99 3.74
N LEU A 17 -8.38 -6.31 4.67
CA LEU A 17 -7.70 -5.53 5.70
C LEU A 17 -6.78 -6.39 6.58
N ASP A 18 -7.22 -7.59 6.95
CA ASP A 18 -6.40 -8.54 7.73
C ASP A 18 -5.12 -8.91 6.97
N SER A 19 -5.21 -9.17 5.65
CA SER A 19 -4.03 -9.49 4.85
C SER A 19 -3.04 -8.31 4.75
N LEU A 20 -3.54 -7.08 4.76
CA LEU A 20 -2.71 -5.89 4.77
C LEU A 20 -2.03 -5.71 6.14
N ASP A 21 -2.78 -5.86 7.22
CA ASP A 21 -2.28 -5.77 8.59
C ASP A 21 -1.20 -6.83 8.88
N ASP A 22 -1.44 -8.08 8.51
CA ASP A 22 -0.44 -9.15 8.61
C ASP A 22 0.81 -8.81 7.80
N PHE A 23 0.66 -8.31 6.57
CA PHE A 23 1.78 -7.90 5.73
C PHE A 23 2.60 -6.79 6.38
N LEU A 24 1.95 -5.75 6.91
CA LEU A 24 2.60 -4.62 7.58
C LEU A 24 3.29 -5.00 8.89
N LYS A 25 2.95 -6.14 9.49
CA LYS A 25 3.68 -6.69 10.64
C LYS A 25 4.99 -7.37 10.24
N THR A 26 5.12 -7.80 8.99
CA THR A 26 6.34 -8.44 8.49
C THR A 26 7.37 -7.44 7.98
N SER A 27 8.66 -7.81 8.05
CA SER A 27 9.76 -7.05 7.43
C SER A 27 9.71 -7.07 5.88
N LEU A 28 8.87 -7.92 5.28
CA LEU A 28 8.69 -8.00 3.83
C LEU A 28 7.94 -6.79 3.28
N SER A 29 7.29 -6.01 4.15
CA SER A 29 6.52 -4.82 3.77
C SER A 29 7.38 -3.63 3.39
N GLU A 30 8.67 -3.64 3.73
CA GLU A 30 9.53 -2.49 3.51
C GLU A 30 9.74 -2.20 2.02
N GLN A 31 9.62 -0.92 1.64
CA GLN A 31 9.86 -0.44 0.27
C GLN A 31 9.02 -1.15 -0.81
N LYS A 32 7.78 -1.52 -0.47
CA LYS A 32 6.82 -2.15 -1.40
C LYS A 32 5.76 -1.17 -1.89
N HIS A 33 5.17 -1.49 -3.04
CA HIS A 33 3.90 -0.98 -3.50
C HIS A 33 2.79 -1.90 -3.01
N VAL A 34 1.68 -1.34 -2.54
CA VAL A 34 0.53 -2.11 -2.04
C VAL A 34 -0.67 -1.87 -2.96
N TYR A 35 -1.35 -2.92 -3.38
CA TYR A 35 -2.65 -2.85 -4.03
C TYR A 35 -3.70 -3.50 -3.15
N CYS A 36 -4.69 -2.72 -2.71
CA CYS A 36 -5.81 -3.16 -1.90
C CYS A 36 -7.00 -3.45 -2.79
N ASN A 37 -7.48 -4.70 -2.77
CA ASN A 37 -8.72 -5.12 -3.45
C ASN A 37 -9.98 -4.76 -2.64
N PHE A 38 -9.93 -3.63 -1.94
CA PHE A 38 -11.01 -3.08 -1.14
C PHE A 38 -10.99 -1.55 -1.27
N PRO A 39 -12.10 -0.86 -0.95
CA PRO A 39 -12.20 0.57 -1.22
C PRO A 39 -11.32 1.43 -0.31
N SER A 40 -10.95 2.61 -0.81
CA SER A 40 -10.15 3.62 -0.08
C SER A 40 -10.84 4.18 1.17
N ALA A 41 -12.12 3.88 1.38
CA ALA A 41 -12.87 4.24 2.59
C ALA A 41 -12.25 3.66 3.88
N TYR A 42 -11.47 2.58 3.76
CA TYR A 42 -10.75 1.99 4.89
C TYR A 42 -9.37 2.63 5.13
N PHE A 43 -8.94 3.55 4.27
CA PHE A 43 -7.72 4.31 4.48
C PHE A 43 -7.91 5.29 5.63
N ASN A 44 -7.25 5.01 6.74
CA ASN A 44 -7.34 5.80 7.97
C ASN A 44 -5.94 6.25 8.43
N TYR A 45 -5.92 7.13 9.44
CA TYR A 45 -4.69 7.68 9.99
C TYR A 45 -3.76 6.63 10.63
N MET A 46 -4.29 5.55 11.20
CA MET A 46 -3.44 4.48 11.74
C MET A 46 -2.71 3.76 10.61
N LEU A 47 -3.44 3.41 9.54
CA LEU A 47 -2.87 2.79 8.36
C LEU A 47 -1.81 3.70 7.72
N SER A 48 -2.08 4.99 7.53
CA SER A 48 -1.08 5.90 6.96
C SER A 48 0.21 5.97 7.79
N ARG A 49 0.10 5.94 9.13
CA ARG A 49 1.28 5.85 10.01
C ARG A 49 2.07 4.56 9.84
N GLU A 50 1.39 3.43 9.70
CA GLU A 50 2.05 2.14 9.49
C GLU A 50 2.74 2.08 8.13
N LEU A 51 2.10 2.57 7.08
CA LEU A 51 2.69 2.68 5.75
C LEU A 51 3.94 3.56 5.75
N MET A 52 3.91 4.69 6.48
CA MET A 52 5.10 5.54 6.68
C MET A 52 6.20 4.82 7.46
N ALA A 53 5.85 4.13 8.55
CA ALA A 53 6.81 3.41 9.38
C ALA A 53 7.54 2.30 8.60
N ARG A 54 6.85 1.68 7.63
CA ARG A 54 7.40 0.65 6.73
C ARG A 54 7.98 1.20 5.44
N GLN A 55 8.03 2.51 5.24
CA GLN A 55 8.53 3.13 4.00
C GLN A 55 7.84 2.59 2.74
N ILE A 56 6.53 2.37 2.81
CA ILE A 56 5.73 1.94 1.65
C ILE A 56 5.80 3.01 0.56
N LEU A 57 6.03 2.58 -0.69
CA LEU A 57 6.25 3.48 -1.81
C LEU A 57 4.93 4.06 -2.35
N SER A 58 3.89 3.24 -2.38
CA SER A 58 2.54 3.67 -2.72
C SER A 58 1.52 2.66 -2.23
N ILE A 59 0.29 3.12 -2.01
CA ILE A 59 -0.86 2.25 -1.78
C ILE A 59 -1.98 2.61 -2.75
N SER A 60 -2.47 1.62 -3.49
CA SER A 60 -3.54 1.75 -4.48
C SER A 60 -4.77 0.99 -4.00
N PHE A 61 -5.95 1.53 -4.25
CA PHE A 61 -7.23 0.92 -3.88
C PHE A 61 -8.05 0.54 -5.11
N GLN A 62 -9.05 -0.30 -4.91
CA GLN A 62 -9.96 -0.74 -5.98
C GLN A 62 -10.69 0.43 -6.66
N ASP A 63 -10.93 1.54 -5.95
CA ASP A 63 -11.56 2.76 -6.50
C ASP A 63 -10.65 3.59 -7.43
N ALA A 64 -9.56 3.01 -7.93
CA ALA A 64 -8.52 3.69 -8.71
C ALA A 64 -7.89 4.89 -7.98
N ARG A 65 -7.93 4.89 -6.64
CA ARG A 65 -7.25 5.87 -5.80
C ARG A 65 -5.90 5.34 -5.37
N THR A 66 -4.86 6.12 -5.61
CA THR A 66 -3.50 5.81 -5.17
C THR A 66 -2.99 6.92 -4.28
N PHE A 67 -2.47 6.55 -3.12
CA PHE A 67 -1.81 7.46 -2.20
C PHE A 67 -0.30 7.19 -2.23
N TYR A 68 0.46 8.27 -2.10
CA TYR A 68 1.91 8.26 -2.03
C TYR A 68 2.35 8.89 -0.70
N PRO A 69 3.52 8.54 -0.16
CA PRO A 69 4.13 9.28 0.95
C PRO A 69 4.16 10.78 0.63
N PRO A 70 3.87 11.68 1.59
CA PRO A 70 3.71 11.48 3.03
C PRO A 70 2.36 10.90 3.51
N PHE A 71 1.52 10.37 2.61
CA PHE A 71 0.21 9.79 2.96
C PHE A 71 -0.69 10.78 3.74
N ASP A 72 -0.60 12.05 3.38
CA ASP A 72 -1.34 13.13 4.03
C ASP A 72 -2.86 12.94 3.85
N PRO A 73 -3.63 12.81 4.94
CA PRO A 73 -5.07 12.93 4.88
C PRO A 73 -5.40 14.42 4.71
N ASN A 74 -5.67 14.85 3.48
CA ASN A 74 -6.33 16.15 3.24
C ASN A 74 -7.70 16.19 3.91
#